data_AF-A0A6N8QE81-F1
#
_entry.id   AF-A0A6N8QE81-F1
#
_cell.length_a   1.000
_cell.length_b   1.000
_cell.length_c   1.000
_cell.angle_alpha   90.00
_cell.angle_beta   90.00
_cell.angle_gamma   90.00
#
_symmetry.space_group_name_H-M   'P 1'
#
loop_
_entity.id
_entity.type
_entity.pdbx_description
1 polymer ?
#
loop_
_entity_poly.entity_id
_entity_poly.type
_entity_poly.pdbx_seq_one_letter_code
_entity_poly.pdbx_strand_id
1 'polypeptide(L)'
;MTWSRRQFLTGVGVLAAVSGTAGRVVAKTLNINGVRYGMVHDESLCIGCTACMDACREVNKVPEGVSRLTIIRSEPQGEFPDVKYRFFRKSCQHCDHAPCVDVCPTGASFR
;
A
#
# COMPACT_ATOMS: atom_id res chain seq x y z
N MET A 1 -21.20 -39.54 16.93
CA MET A 1 -19.76 -39.41 16.65
C MET A 1 -19.29 -38.07 17.16
N THR A 2 -18.85 -37.99 18.41
CA THR A 2 -18.33 -36.76 19.03
C THR A 2 -16.81 -36.81 18.99
N TRP A 3 -16.20 -36.18 17.99
CA TRP A 3 -14.74 -36.07 17.94
C TRP A 3 -14.24 -35.10 19.01
N SER A 4 -13.21 -35.50 19.76
CA SER A 4 -12.62 -34.59 20.76
C SER A 4 -11.82 -33.49 20.07
N ARG A 5 -11.73 -32.32 20.69
CA ARG A 5 -10.99 -31.16 20.16
C ARG A 5 -9.54 -31.50 19.80
N ARG A 6 -8.93 -32.46 20.50
CA ARG A 6 -7.59 -32.99 20.18
C ARG A 6 -7.57 -33.77 18.87
N GLN A 7 -8.56 -34.62 18.63
CA GLN A 7 -8.65 -35.41 17.40
C GLN A 7 -8.94 -34.52 16.17
N PHE A 8 -9.70 -33.45 16.35
CA PHE A 8 -9.90 -32.42 15.31
C PHE A 8 -8.59 -31.72 14.95
N LEU A 9 -7.80 -31.28 15.93
CA LEU A 9 -6.52 -30.60 15.69
C LEU A 9 -5.49 -31.52 15.01
N THR A 10 -5.41 -32.79 15.42
CA THR A 10 -4.52 -33.76 14.73
C THR A 10 -5.01 -34.11 13.34
N GLY A 11 -6.33 -34.23 13.11
CA GLY A 11 -6.89 -34.52 11.79
C GLY A 11 -6.72 -33.37 10.80
N VAL A 12 -7.00 -32.13 11.21
CA VAL A 12 -6.87 -30.92 10.37
C VAL A 12 -5.40 -30.58 10.12
N GLY A 13 -4.52 -30.75 11.12
CA GLY A 13 -3.09 -30.50 10.97
C GLY A 13 -2.42 -31.38 9.92
N VAL A 14 -2.83 -32.65 9.80
CA VAL A 14 -2.32 -33.57 8.77
C VAL A 14 -2.84 -33.20 7.37
N LEU A 15 -4.10 -32.77 7.25
CA LEU A 15 -4.67 -32.30 5.98
C LEU A 15 -3.97 -31.05 5.45
N ALA A 16 -3.62 -30.09 6.32
CA ALA A 16 -2.90 -28.88 5.93
C ALA A 16 -1.45 -29.16 5.48
N ALA A 17 -0.81 -30.20 6.01
CA ALA A 17 0.56 -30.59 5.64
C ALA A 17 0.62 -31.35 4.30
N VAL A 18 -0.39 -32.16 3.97
CA VAL A 18 -0.39 -33.00 2.76
C VAL A 18 -0.98 -32.28 1.54
N SER A 19 -1.86 -31.30 1.75
CA SER A 19 -2.37 -30.41 0.69
C SER A 19 -1.50 -29.16 0.48
N GLY A 20 -0.27 -29.19 0.97
CA GLY A 20 0.72 -28.13 0.89
C GLY A 20 1.17 -27.77 -0.53
N THR A 21 0.25 -27.36 -1.40
CA THR A 21 0.51 -26.20 -2.24
C THR A 21 0.55 -24.98 -1.32
N ALA A 22 1.61 -24.88 -0.52
CA ALA A 22 2.22 -23.58 -0.25
C ALA A 22 2.79 -23.12 -1.59
N GLY A 23 1.89 -22.88 -2.55
CA GLY A 23 2.20 -22.18 -3.78
C GLY A 23 2.83 -20.91 -3.29
N ARG A 24 4.10 -20.72 -3.66
CA ARG A 24 4.78 -19.46 -3.48
C ARG A 24 3.89 -18.42 -4.14
N VAL A 25 3.07 -17.74 -3.35
CA VAL A 25 2.50 -16.44 -3.72
C VAL A 25 3.64 -15.43 -3.57
N VAL A 26 4.74 -15.70 -4.26
CA VAL A 26 5.61 -14.64 -4.72
C VAL A 26 4.80 -14.09 -5.87
N ALA A 27 4.01 -13.06 -5.57
CA ALA A 27 3.42 -12.21 -6.58
C ALA A 27 4.49 -12.00 -7.66
N LYS A 28 4.12 -12.23 -8.93
CA LYS A 28 4.99 -11.93 -10.06
C LYS A 28 5.18 -10.41 -10.09
N THR A 29 6.09 -9.91 -9.26
CA THR A 29 6.44 -8.51 -9.24
C THR A 29 7.23 -8.22 -10.50
N LEU A 30 6.65 -7.36 -11.35
CA LEU A 30 7.28 -6.93 -12.59
C LEU A 30 8.54 -6.15 -12.24
N ASN A 31 9.69 -6.77 -12.54
CA ASN A 31 11.00 -6.16 -12.42
C ASN A 31 11.29 -5.38 -13.71
N ILE A 32 11.51 -4.08 -13.61
CA ILE A 32 12.01 -3.28 -14.75
C ILE A 32 13.51 -3.54 -14.82
N ASN A 33 13.97 -4.30 -15.84
CA ASN A 33 15.37 -4.71 -15.99
C ASN A 33 15.97 -5.42 -14.75
N GLY A 34 15.16 -6.20 -14.02
CA GLY A 34 15.60 -6.84 -12.77
C GLY A 34 15.54 -5.94 -11.53
N VAL A 35 15.13 -4.68 -11.67
CA VAL A 35 15.01 -3.71 -10.57
C VAL A 35 13.56 -3.55 -10.14
N ARG A 36 13.35 -3.52 -8.82
CA ARG A 36 12.06 -3.22 -8.19
C ARG A 36 12.15 -1.87 -7.50
N TYR A 37 11.38 -0.90 -7.98
CA TYR A 37 11.33 0.44 -7.40
C TYR A 37 10.46 0.46 -6.14
N GLY A 38 10.85 1.32 -5.20
CA GLY A 38 10.10 1.61 -3.99
C GLY A 38 10.41 3.02 -3.51
N MET A 39 9.42 3.69 -2.92
CA MET A 39 9.56 5.00 -2.31
C MET A 39 9.11 4.90 -0.87
N VAL A 40 9.96 5.35 0.06
CA VAL A 40 9.65 5.41 1.49
C VAL A 40 9.46 6.87 1.88
N HIS A 41 8.36 7.16 2.56
CA HIS A 41 8.08 8.46 3.16
C HIS A 41 7.92 8.26 4.67
N ASP A 42 8.79 8.90 5.45
CA ASP A 42 8.72 8.86 6.90
C ASP A 42 7.71 9.90 7.42
N GLU A 43 6.57 9.41 7.90
CA GLU A 43 5.49 10.24 8.44
C GLU A 43 5.81 10.81 9.81
N SER A 44 6.80 10.27 10.53
CA SER A 44 7.21 10.79 11.85
C SER A 44 8.04 12.07 11.76
N LEU A 45 8.72 12.27 10.62
CA LEU A 45 9.53 13.46 10.32
C LEU A 45 8.78 14.46 9.45
N CYS A 46 7.65 14.08 8.86
CA CYS A 46 6.88 14.94 7.97
C CYS A 46 6.27 16.10 8.76
N ILE A 47 6.62 17.33 8.39
CA ILE A 47 6.12 18.56 9.02
C ILE A 47 4.94 19.20 8.27
N GLY A 48 4.46 18.58 7.19
CA GLY A 48 3.33 19.09 6.43
C GLY A 48 3.59 20.34 5.59
N CYS A 49 4.84 20.64 5.21
CA CYS A 49 5.23 21.87 4.50
C CYS A 49 4.78 21.97 3.02
N THR A 50 4.11 20.95 2.49
CA THR A 50 3.62 20.85 1.11
C THR A 50 4.63 21.02 -0.03
N ALA A 51 5.93 21.21 0.24
CA ALA A 51 6.96 21.38 -0.80
C ALA A 51 7.01 20.24 -1.83
N CYS A 52 6.74 19.00 -1.39
CA CYS A 52 6.67 17.85 -2.31
C CYS A 52 5.49 17.94 -3.29
N MET A 53 4.37 18.57 -2.91
CA MET A 53 3.21 18.79 -3.76
C MET A 53 3.55 19.82 -4.85
N ASP A 54 4.19 20.92 -4.46
CA ASP A 54 4.58 22.00 -5.37
C ASP A 54 5.61 21.51 -6.40
N ALA A 55 6.66 20.82 -5.94
CA ALA A 55 7.65 20.21 -6.82
C ALA A 55 7.03 19.19 -7.80
N CYS A 56 6.07 18.38 -7.34
CA CYS A 56 5.35 17.44 -8.20
C CYS A 56 4.55 18.17 -9.28
N ARG A 57 3.85 19.25 -8.91
CA ARG A 57 3.06 20.08 -9.83
C ARG A 57 3.93 20.75 -10.87
N GLU A 58 5.05 21.35 -10.47
CA GLU A 58 5.98 22.04 -11.36
C GLU A 58 6.58 21.07 -12.39
N VAL A 59 7.20 19.97 -11.92
CA VAL A 59 7.88 19.01 -12.79
C VAL A 59 6.92 18.34 -13.76
N ASN A 60 5.69 18.05 -13.34
CA ASN A 60 4.70 17.35 -14.17
C ASN A 60 3.69 18.29 -14.84
N LYS A 61 3.83 19.61 -14.67
CA LYS A 61 2.91 20.63 -15.21
C LYS A 61 1.44 20.30 -14.90
N VAL A 62 1.15 19.96 -13.65
CA VAL A 62 -0.19 19.49 -13.25
C VAL A 62 -1.18 20.67 -13.35
N PRO A 63 -2.30 20.52 -14.08
CA PRO A 63 -3.32 21.56 -14.18
C PRO A 63 -3.96 21.93 -12.84
N GLU A 64 -4.55 23.12 -12.75
CA GLU A 64 -5.35 23.51 -11.60
C GLU A 64 -6.58 22.61 -11.42
N GLY A 65 -7.07 22.51 -10.18
CA GLY A 65 -8.21 21.67 -9.82
C GLY A 65 -7.91 20.18 -9.66
N VAL A 66 -6.74 19.69 -10.07
CA VAL A 66 -6.31 18.30 -9.88
C VAL A 66 -4.96 18.19 -9.17
N SER A 67 -4.69 17.03 -8.58
CA SER A 67 -3.42 16.73 -7.92
C SER A 67 -2.98 15.29 -8.14
N ARG A 68 -1.67 15.06 -8.24
CA ARG A 68 -1.04 13.73 -8.26
C ARG A 68 -0.57 13.27 -6.88
N LEU A 69 -0.42 14.23 -5.95
CA LEU A 69 0.16 14.05 -4.62
C LEU A 69 -0.47 15.06 -3.66
N THR A 70 -0.90 14.59 -2.50
CA THR A 70 -1.46 15.46 -1.46
C THR A 70 -0.94 15.06 -0.09
N ILE A 71 -0.56 16.05 0.72
CA ILE A 71 -0.34 15.86 2.16
C ILE A 71 -1.66 16.06 2.90
N ILE A 72 -2.07 15.05 3.65
CA ILE A 72 -3.28 15.07 4.46
C ILE A 72 -2.88 15.28 5.92
N ARG A 73 -3.40 16.33 6.54
CA ARG A 73 -3.26 16.57 7.98
C ARG A 73 -4.34 15.80 8.73
N SER A 74 -3.98 15.11 9.80
CA SER A 74 -4.93 14.48 10.71
C SER A 74 -5.75 15.50 11.49
N GLU A 75 -6.79 15.00 12.16
CA GLU A 75 -7.38 15.71 13.29
C GLU A 75 -6.35 15.90 14.42
N PRO A 76 -6.51 16.93 15.26
CA PRO A 76 -5.67 17.10 16.45
C PRO A 76 -5.80 15.88 17.37
N GLN A 77 -4.66 15.36 17.81
CA GLN A 77 -4.58 14.25 18.75
C GLN A 77 -4.07 14.76 20.09
N GLY A 78 -4.74 14.37 21.18
CA GLY A 78 -4.40 14.83 22.53
C GLY A 78 -5.20 16.04 22.98
N GLU A 79 -4.87 16.54 24.16
CA GLU A 79 -5.50 17.69 24.80
C GLU A 79 -4.45 18.77 25.09
N PHE A 80 -4.89 20.01 25.27
CA PHE A 80 -3.99 21.12 25.60
C PHE A 80 -3.24 20.85 26.92
N PRO A 81 -1.91 21.07 27.00
CA PRO A 81 -1.03 21.69 26.00
C PRO A 81 -0.40 20.74 24.97
N ASP A 82 -0.60 19.43 25.10
CA ASP A 82 0.08 18.37 24.34
C ASP A 82 -0.69 17.91 23.09
N VAL A 83 -1.11 18.86 22.25
CA VAL A 83 -1.81 18.56 21.00
C VAL A 83 -0.82 18.27 19.88
N LYS A 84 -1.03 17.18 19.15
CA LYS A 84 -0.19 16.75 18.01
C LYS A 84 -1.01 16.56 16.74
N TYR A 85 -0.36 16.75 15.60
CA TYR A 85 -0.90 16.41 14.28
C TYR A 85 -0.02 15.38 13.61
N ARG A 86 -0.60 14.56 12.73
CA ARG A 86 0.11 13.65 11.84
C ARG A 86 -0.11 14.09 10.40
N PHE A 87 0.89 13.86 9.56
CA PHE A 87 0.87 14.23 8.16
C PHE A 87 1.08 12.99 7.29
N PHE A 88 0.08 12.67 6.47
CA PHE A 88 0.07 11.48 5.61
C PHE A 88 0.28 11.88 4.15
N ARG A 89 1.16 11.17 3.47
CA ARG A 89 1.42 11.39 2.03
C ARG A 89 0.50 10.51 1.19
N LYS A 90 -0.50 11.11 0.54
CA LYS A 90 -1.42 10.41 -0.37
C LYS A 90 -0.99 10.59 -1.82
N SER A 91 -0.56 9.50 -2.45
CA SER A 91 -0.27 9.40 -3.89
C SER A 91 -0.51 7.98 -4.40
N CYS A 92 -0.32 7.75 -5.70
CA CYS A 92 -0.17 6.40 -6.24
C CYS A 92 0.92 5.65 -5.46
N GLN A 93 0.64 4.40 -5.09
CA GLN A 93 1.57 3.53 -4.35
C GLN A 93 2.36 2.60 -5.28
N HIS A 94 2.12 2.66 -6.59
CA HIS A 94 2.73 1.76 -7.57
C HIS A 94 2.63 0.30 -7.15
N CYS A 95 1.40 -0.12 -6.84
CA CYS A 95 1.09 -1.43 -6.31
C CYS A 95 1.61 -2.54 -7.23
N ASP A 96 2.16 -3.59 -6.63
CA ASP A 96 2.54 -4.80 -7.35
C ASP A 96 1.31 -5.43 -8.05
N HIS A 97 0.29 -5.70 -7.25
CA HIS A 97 -1.04 -6.03 -7.76
C HIS A 97 -1.89 -4.75 -7.85
N ALA A 98 -1.85 -4.13 -9.04
CA ALA A 98 -2.56 -2.89 -9.33
C ALA A 98 -3.95 -3.15 -9.94
N PRO A 99 -5.06 -3.01 -9.17
CA PRO A 99 -6.41 -3.24 -9.70
C PRO A 99 -6.83 -2.20 -10.76
N CYS A 100 -6.23 -1.01 -10.73
CA CYS A 100 -6.44 0.02 -11.75
C CYS A 100 -5.96 -0.42 -13.16
N VAL A 101 -4.94 -1.28 -13.22
CA VAL A 101 -4.47 -1.89 -14.47
C VAL A 101 -5.45 -3.00 -14.89
N ASP A 102 -5.82 -3.87 -13.95
CA ASP A 102 -6.66 -5.04 -14.25
C ASP A 102 -8.06 -4.67 -14.78
N VAL A 103 -8.60 -3.51 -14.36
CA VAL A 103 -9.93 -3.04 -14.78
C VAL A 103 -9.91 -2.21 -16.07
N CYS A 104 -8.74 -1.85 -16.61
CA CYS A 104 -8.65 -0.90 -17.72
C CYS A 104 -9.06 -1.55 -19.05
N PRO A 105 -10.20 -1.15 -19.68
CA PRO A 105 -10.72 -1.83 -20.87
C PRO A 105 -9.91 -1.53 -22.13
N THR A 106 -9.22 -0.39 -22.18
CA THR A 106 -8.45 0.05 -23.35
C THR A 106 -6.99 -0.43 -23.32
N GLY A 107 -6.53 -0.98 -22.19
CA GLY A 107 -5.11 -1.30 -22.00
C GLY A 107 -4.21 -0.07 -21.82
N ALA A 108 -4.77 1.13 -21.65
CA ALA A 108 -3.99 2.35 -21.44
C ALA A 108 -3.28 2.38 -20.07
N SER A 109 -3.83 1.69 -19.07
CA SER A 109 -3.16 1.45 -17.79
C SER A 109 -2.39 0.14 -17.87
N PHE A 110 -1.09 0.20 -17.60
CA PHE A 110 -0.17 -0.94 -17.65
C PHE A 110 0.79 -0.89 -16.46
N ARG A 111 1.52 -1.99 -16.26
CA ARG A 111 2.58 -2.15 -15.26
C ARG A 111 3.95 -2.08 -15.91
#